data_AF-A0A0B5FSZ1-F1
#
_entry.id   AF-A0A0B5FSZ1-F1
#
_cell.length_a   1.000
_cell.length_b   1.000
_cell.length_c   1.000
_cell.angle_alpha   90.00
_cell.angle_beta   90.00
_cell.angle_gamma   90.00
#
_symmetry.space_group_name_H-M   'P 1'
#
loop_
_entity.id
_entity.type
_entity.pdbx_description
1 polymer ?
#
loop_
_entity_poly.entity_id
_entity_poly.type
_entity_poly.pdbx_seq_one_letter_code
_entity_poly.pdbx_strand_id
1 'polypeptide(L)'
;MDLAQEKLNGMLKAAGLPVRPSYRRSEVCLILGVSERTFWRMVAAYDQELDGSPRLPWTLDSYMTRGHHRVRYQELVDFLARNRTITRKFDDPNQMDLPL
;
A
#
# COMPACT_ATOMS: atom_id res chain seq x y z
N MET A 1 3.32 -16.18 9.81
CA MET A 1 3.46 -15.25 8.67
C MET A 1 2.75 -13.96 9.04
N ASP A 2 3.23 -12.81 8.55
CA ASP A 2 2.56 -11.53 8.81
C ASP A 2 1.30 -11.43 7.93
N LEU A 3 0.12 -11.40 8.56
CA LEU A 3 -1.19 -11.23 7.93
C LEU A 3 -1.24 -10.06 6.91
N ALA A 4 -0.45 -9.00 7.10
CA ALA A 4 -0.41 -7.86 6.17
C ALA A 4 0.33 -8.22 4.88
N GLN A 5 1.37 -9.04 4.99
CA GLN A 5 2.13 -9.55 3.86
C GLN A 5 1.28 -10.53 3.03
N GLU A 6 0.53 -11.41 3.68
CA GLU A 6 -0.42 -12.31 3.00
C GLU A 6 -1.50 -11.51 2.26
N LYS A 7 -2.07 -10.49 2.91
CA LYS A 7 -3.04 -9.58 2.27
C LYS A 7 -2.44 -8.89 1.04
N LEU A 8 -1.23 -8.34 1.15
CA LEU A 8 -0.55 -7.70 0.01
C LEU A 8 -0.33 -8.70 -1.14
N ASN A 9 0.08 -9.93 -0.84
CA ASN A 9 0.27 -10.97 -1.86
C ASN A 9 -1.05 -11.32 -2.56
N GLY A 10 -2.16 -11.37 -1.82
CA GLY A 10 -3.50 -11.51 -2.40
C GLY A 10 -3.87 -10.36 -3.33
N MET A 11 -3.63 -9.11 -2.91
CA MET A 11 -3.88 -7.91 -3.72
C MET A 11 -3.02 -7.86 -4.99
N LEU A 12 -1.74 -8.25 -4.90
CA LEU A 12 -0.84 -8.36 -6.06
C LEU A 12 -1.34 -9.40 -7.06
N LYS A 13 -1.76 -10.57 -6.57
CA LYS A 13 -2.35 -11.62 -7.41
C LYS A 13 -3.62 -11.14 -8.12
N ALA A 14 -4.51 -10.44 -7.40
CA ALA A 14 -5.73 -9.87 -7.99
C ALA A 14 -5.43 -8.80 -9.04
N ALA A 15 -4.37 -8.00 -8.84
CA ALA A 15 -3.91 -6.99 -9.80
C ALA A 15 -3.10 -7.58 -10.98
N GLY A 16 -2.84 -8.88 -11.01
CA GLY A 16 -1.98 -9.51 -12.03
C GLY A 16 -0.52 -9.09 -11.96
N LEU A 17 -0.04 -8.64 -10.79
CA LEU A 17 1.31 -8.16 -10.58
C LEU A 17 2.17 -9.22 -9.88
N PRO A 18 3.43 -9.45 -10.32
CA PRO A 18 4.35 -10.32 -9.60
C PRO A 18 4.89 -9.61 -8.35
N VAL A 19 5.36 -10.39 -7.38
CA VAL A 19 6.06 -9.85 -6.21
C VAL A 19 7.38 -9.22 -6.66
N ARG A 20 7.57 -7.95 -6.32
CA ARG A 20 8.78 -7.16 -6.63
C ARG A 20 9.22 -6.35 -5.39
N PRO A 21 10.50 -5.95 -5.30
CA PRO A 21 10.97 -5.10 -4.20
C PRO A 21 10.33 -3.71 -4.14
N SER A 22 9.81 -3.20 -5.27
CA SER A 22 9.14 -1.91 -5.35
C SER A 22 8.15 -1.84 -6.51
N TYR A 23 7.17 -0.96 -6.38
CA TYR A 23 6.11 -0.72 -7.37
C TYR A 23 6.08 0.75 -7.78
N ARG A 24 5.77 0.99 -9.06
CA ARG A 24 5.58 2.34 -9.60
C ARG A 24 4.25 2.91 -9.10
N ARG A 25 4.11 4.23 -9.11
CA ARG A 25 2.84 4.92 -8.79
C ARG A 25 1.59 4.25 -9.37
N SER A 26 1.57 3.96 -10.68
CA SER A 26 0.39 3.36 -11.34
C SER A 26 0.06 1.98 -10.78
N GLU A 27 1.08 1.18 -10.48
CA GLU A 27 0.92 -0.14 -9.86
C GLU A 27 0.42 0.00 -8.41
N VAL A 28 0.95 0.96 -7.64
CA VAL A 28 0.47 1.24 -6.28
C VAL A 28 -0.99 1.68 -6.27
N CYS A 29 -1.39 2.54 -7.22
CA CYS A 29 -2.77 2.96 -7.40
C CYS A 29 -3.69 1.75 -7.68
N LEU A 30 -3.23 0.83 -8.54
CA LEU A 30 -3.95 -0.41 -8.85
C LEU A 30 -4.04 -1.34 -7.64
N ILE A 31 -2.94 -1.56 -6.92
CA ILE A 31 -2.87 -2.42 -5.74
C ILE A 31 -3.84 -1.90 -4.67
N LEU A 32 -3.79 -0.60 -4.35
CA LEU A 32 -4.56 -0.01 -3.26
C LEU A 32 -5.97 0.44 -3.67
N GLY A 33 -6.33 0.37 -4.96
CA GLY A 33 -7.63 0.84 -5.46
C GLY A 33 -7.84 2.35 -5.30
N VAL A 34 -6.77 3.16 -5.43
CA VAL A 34 -6.82 4.61 -5.22
C VAL A 34 -6.51 5.39 -6.50
N SER A 35 -7.06 6.60 -6.59
CA SER A 35 -6.74 7.52 -7.70
C SER A 35 -5.31 8.06 -7.61
N GLU A 36 -4.77 8.53 -8.73
CA GLU A 36 -3.48 9.23 -8.77
C GLU A 36 -3.45 10.44 -7.83
N ARG A 37 -4.53 11.23 -7.79
CA ARG A 37 -4.66 12.37 -6.88
C ARG A 37 -4.55 11.93 -5.42
N THR A 38 -5.18 10.81 -5.07
CA THR A 38 -5.12 10.24 -3.72
C THR A 38 -3.70 9.80 -3.39
N PHE A 39 -3.03 9.10 -4.31
CA PHE A 39 -1.63 8.69 -4.15
C PHE A 39 -0.73 9.89 -3.85
N TRP A 40 -0.83 10.96 -4.64
CA TRP A 40 -0.01 12.15 -4.43
C TRP A 40 -0.29 12.82 -3.09
N ARG A 41 -1.54 12.83 -2.63
CA ARG A 41 -1.87 13.31 -1.29
C ARG A 41 -1.22 12.47 -0.19
N MET A 42 -1.20 11.14 -0.35
CA MET A 42 -0.57 10.22 0.62
C MET A 42 0.93 10.42 0.70
N VAL A 43 1.60 10.59 -0.44
CA VAL A 43 3.05 10.82 -0.51
C VAL A 43 3.43 12.22 -0.04
N ALA A 44 2.70 13.26 -0.47
CA ALA A 44 3.02 14.64 -0.11
C ALA A 44 2.81 14.95 1.37
N ALA A 45 1.92 14.21 2.04
CA ALA A 45 1.67 14.34 3.47
C ALA A 45 2.55 13.40 4.32
N TYR A 46 3.41 12.59 3.70
CA TYR A 46 4.31 11.71 4.42
C TYR A 46 5.33 12.53 5.22
N ASP A 47 5.37 12.26 6.51
CA ASP A 47 6.29 12.84 7.47
C ASP A 47 6.58 11.79 8.55
N GLN A 48 7.74 11.87 9.17
CA GLN A 48 8.20 10.89 10.16
C GLN A 48 8.23 11.48 11.56
N GLU A 49 7.85 10.65 12.53
CA GLU A 49 8.15 10.88 13.94
C GLU A 49 9.64 10.63 14.22
N LEU A 50 10.10 11.01 15.42
CA LEU A 50 11.51 10.87 15.82
C LEU A 50 12.01 9.41 15.82
N ASP A 51 11.10 8.45 15.94
CA ASP A 51 11.39 7.02 15.89
C ASP A 51 11.39 6.43 14.46
N GLY A 52 11.16 7.27 13.45
CA GLY A 52 11.11 6.90 12.03
C GLY A 52 9.75 6.35 11.57
N SER A 53 8.76 6.24 12.46
CA SER A 53 7.39 5.84 12.10
C SER A 53 6.67 6.99 11.38
N PRO A 54 5.72 6.70 10.46
CA PRO A 54 4.95 7.75 9.81
C PRO A 54 4.03 8.44 10.81
N ARG A 55 4.07 9.78 10.85
CA ARG A 55 3.20 10.63 11.68
C ARG A 55 1.72 10.38 11.40
N LEU A 56 1.37 10.13 10.14
CA LEU A 56 0.00 9.88 9.70
C LEU A 56 -0.11 8.47 9.10
N PRO A 57 -0.98 7.59 9.62
CA PRO A 57 -1.01 6.18 9.23
C PRO A 57 -1.41 5.95 7.77
N TRP A 58 -2.15 6.89 7.17
CA TRP A 58 -2.64 6.82 5.79
C TRP A 58 -1.63 7.31 4.74
N THR A 59 -0.44 7.73 5.16
CA THR A 59 0.62 8.20 4.26
C THR A 59 1.51 7.05 3.77
N LEU A 60 2.25 7.31 2.68
CA LEU A 60 3.14 6.33 2.06
C LEU A 60 4.54 6.92 1.93
N ASP A 61 5.52 6.19 2.46
CA ASP A 61 6.92 6.47 2.11
C ASP A 61 7.15 6.16 0.64
N SER A 62 7.76 7.10 -0.07
CA SER A 62 8.11 6.91 -1.47
C SER A 62 9.47 7.49 -1.78
N TYR A 63 10.17 6.88 -2.73
CA TYR A 63 11.45 7.36 -3.20
C TYR A 63 11.43 7.54 -4.71
N MET A 64 12.23 8.48 -5.20
CA MET A 64 12.40 8.73 -6.62
C MET A 64 13.56 7.91 -7.17
N THR A 65 13.36 7.27 -8.33
CA THR A 65 14.45 6.73 -9.13
C THR A 65 14.26 7.11 -10.58
N ARG A 66 15.27 7.73 -11.21
CA ARG A 66 15.23 8.19 -12.61
C ARG A 66 13.93 8.95 -12.97
N GLY A 67 13.46 9.84 -12.08
CA GLY A 67 12.25 10.63 -12.28
C GLY A 67 10.92 9.92 -11.98
N HIS A 68 10.93 8.65 -11.54
CA HIS A 68 9.72 7.91 -11.21
C HIS A 68 9.61 7.64 -9.70
N HIS A 69 8.46 7.97 -9.11
CA HIS A 69 8.13 7.58 -7.74
C HIS A 69 7.91 6.07 -7.64
N ARG A 70 8.48 5.51 -6.59
CA ARG A 70 8.37 4.10 -6.22
C ARG A 70 8.05 3.97 -4.75
N VAL A 71 7.27 2.95 -4.44
CA VAL A 71 6.98 2.52 -3.07
C VAL A 71 7.55 1.13 -2.88
N ARG A 72 8.23 0.91 -1.76
CA ARG A 72 8.84 -0.40 -1.44
C ARG A 72 7.75 -1.41 -1.11
N TYR A 73 8.02 -2.68 -1.38
CA TYR A 73 7.13 -3.76 -0.95
C TYR A 73 6.89 -3.71 0.57
N GLN A 74 7.96 -3.55 1.35
CA GLN A 74 7.86 -3.50 2.80
C GLN A 74 6.98 -2.34 3.28
N GLU A 75 7.10 -1.16 2.67
CA GLU A 75 6.25 -0.03 3.03
C GLU A 75 4.77 -0.30 2.73
N LEU A 76 4.43 -1.04 1.67
CA LEU A 76 3.05 -1.46 1.42
C LEU A 76 2.56 -2.46 2.47
N VAL A 77 3.42 -3.37 2.95
CA VAL A 77 3.10 -4.29 4.05
C VAL A 77 2.84 -3.49 5.32
N ASP A 78 3.75 -2.59 5.68
CA ASP A 78 3.65 -1.76 6.87
C ASP A 78 2.42 -0.85 6.80
N PHE A 79 2.14 -0.27 5.64
CA PHE A 79 0.93 0.49 5.38
C PHE A 79 -0.33 -0.33 5.66
N LEU A 80 -0.42 -1.57 5.14
CA LEU A 80 -1.58 -2.43 5.39
C LEU A 80 -1.68 -2.84 6.86
N ALA A 81 -0.55 -3.06 7.54
CA ALA A 81 -0.52 -3.35 8.96
C ALA A 81 -1.06 -2.17 9.78
N ARG A 82 -0.62 -0.94 9.47
CA ARG A 82 -1.07 0.31 10.11
C ARG A 82 -2.56 0.60 9.87
N ASN A 83 -3.10 0.23 8.69
CA ASN A 83 -4.46 0.57 8.26
C ASN A 83 -5.46 -0.60 8.35
N ARG A 84 -5.14 -1.69 9.08
CA ARG A 84 -6.01 -2.89 9.20
C ARG A 84 -7.47 -2.59 9.58
N THR A 85 -7.72 -1.55 10.39
CA THR A 85 -9.04 -1.14 10.86
C THR A 85 -9.89 -0.40 9.81
N ILE A 86 -9.30 0.07 8.70
CA ILE A 86 -10.01 0.82 7.64
C ILE A 86 -10.62 -0.15 6.59
N THR A 87 -10.55 -1.46 6.83
CA THR A 87 -11.03 -2.50 5.89
C THR A 87 -12.56 -2.48 5.67
N ARG A 88 -13.38 -1.83 6.52
CA ARG A 88 -14.85 -1.79 6.35
C ARG A 88 -15.37 -0.97 5.15
N LYS A 89 -14.53 -0.28 4.39
CA LYS A 89 -14.96 0.57 3.26
C LYS A 89 -14.45 0.14 1.89
N PHE A 90 -13.64 -0.92 1.82
CA PHE A 90 -13.03 -1.40 0.58
C PHE A 90 -13.45 -2.85 0.25
N ASP A 91 -14.60 -3.29 0.78
CA ASP A 91 -15.24 -4.54 0.39
C ASP A 91 -15.77 -4.42 -1.05
N ASP A 92 -14.86 -4.58 -2.02
CA ASP A 92 -15.21 -4.98 -3.37
C ASP A 92 -15.65 -6.46 -3.31
N PRO A 93 -16.87 -6.82 -3.76
CA PRO A 93 -17.42 -8.18 -3.65
C PRO A 93 -16.62 -9.26 -4.38
N ASN A 94 -15.54 -8.92 -5.09
CA ASN A 94 -14.62 -9.86 -5.73
C ASN A 94 -13.34 -10.18 -4.93
N GLN A 95 -13.12 -9.55 -3.77
CA GLN A 95 -12.00 -9.94 -2.90
C GLN A 95 -12.47 -11.04 -1.94
N MET A 96 -12.06 -12.28 -2.24
CA MET A 96 -12.48 -13.49 -1.53
C MET A 96 -12.43 -13.37 0.00
N ASP A 97 -13.57 -13.65 0.63
CA ASP A 97 -13.68 -14.05 2.03
C ASP A 97 -12.69 -15.19 2.32
N LEU A 98 -11.80 -14.98 3.29
CA LEU A 98 -11.08 -16.08 3.93
C LEU A 98 -11.97 -16.66 5.03
N PRO A 99 -12.21 -17.99 5.04
CA PRO A 99 -12.99 -18.60 6.10
C PRO A 99 -12.27 -18.48 7.44
N LEU A 100 -13.06 -18.16 8.47
CA LEU A 100 -12.69 -18.08 9.89
C LEU A 100 -11.98 -19.34 10.39
#